data_AF-A0A1T5C518-F1
#
_entry.id   AF-A0A1T5C518-F1
#
_cell.length_a   1.000
_cell.length_b   1.000
_cell.length_c   1.000
_cell.angle_alpha   90.00
_cell.angle_beta   90.00
_cell.angle_gamma   90.00
#
_symmetry.space_group_name_H-M   'P 1'
#
loop_
_entity.id
_entity.type
_entity.pdbx_description
1 polymer ?
#
loop_
_entity_poly.entity_id
_entity_poly.type
_entity_poly.pdbx_seq_one_letter_code
_entity_poly.pdbx_strand_id
1 'polypeptide(L)'
;MILLPMLASLLGFTLLCLGMSRHQRDLFGRAMSPGRTVAARWIGWTLVVLAYGGSMLIEGAALGAVYGVGVLTFGALVVAFTVTGMSR
;
A
#
# COMPACT_ATOMS: atom_id res chain seq x y z
N MET A 1 17.42 5.58 -4.52
CA MET A 1 17.08 4.14 -4.53
C MET A 1 15.76 3.85 -3.81
N ILE A 2 15.42 4.58 -2.74
CA ILE A 2 14.18 4.43 -1.96
C ILE A 2 12.87 4.89 -2.63
N LEU A 3 12.92 5.83 -3.58
CA LEU A 3 11.70 6.44 -4.14
C LEU A 3 10.76 5.42 -4.81
N LEU A 4 11.30 4.44 -5.53
CA LEU A 4 10.49 3.46 -6.25
C LEU A 4 9.76 2.50 -5.28
N PRO A 5 10.43 1.84 -4.31
CA PRO A 5 9.76 1.09 -3.24
C PRO A 5 8.74 1.93 -2.46
N MET A 6 9.03 3.21 -2.24
CA MET A 6 8.14 4.12 -1.52
C MET A 6 6.83 4.39 -2.29
N LEU A 7 6.92 4.71 -3.58
CA LEU A 7 5.73 4.88 -4.42
C LEU A 7 4.93 3.58 -4.55
N ALA A 8 5.60 2.44 -4.70
CA ALA A 8 4.97 1.13 -4.74
C ALA A 8 4.26 0.80 -3.41
N SER A 9 4.88 1.14 -2.27
CA SER A 9 4.27 1.00 -0.95
C SER A 9 3.01 1.85 -0.79
N LEU A 10 3.07 3.14 -1.14
CA LEU A 10 1.93 4.05 -1.07
C LEU A 10 0.76 3.53 -1.93
N LEU A 11 1.02 3.21 -3.19
CA LEU A 11 0.00 2.66 -4.10
C LEU A 11 -0.55 1.33 -3.60
N GLY A 12 0.32 0.45 -3.10
CA GLY A 12 -0.05 -0.85 -2.56
C GLY A 12 -0.99 -0.72 -1.37
N PHE A 13 -0.66 0.10 -0.38
CA PHE A 13 -1.50 0.34 0.79
C PHE A 13 -2.79 1.07 0.43
N THR A 14 -2.77 2.05 -0.49
CA THR A 14 -4.00 2.70 -0.97
C THR A 14 -4.94 1.68 -1.61
N LEU A 15 -4.43 0.78 -2.46
CA LEU A 15 -5.23 -0.26 -3.10
C LEU A 15 -5.76 -1.29 -2.08
N LEU A 16 -4.99 -1.63 -1.05
CA LEU A 16 -5.46 -2.47 0.05
C LEU A 16 -6.58 -1.82 0.86
N CYS A 17 -6.46 -0.52 1.16
CA CYS A 17 -7.54 0.26 1.79
C CYS A 17 -8.78 0.29 0.91
N LEU A 18 -8.61 0.51 -0.41
CA LEU A 18 -9.70 0.44 -1.39
C LEU A 18 -10.26 -0.97 -1.54
N GLY A 19 -9.55 -2.02 -1.16
CA GLY A 19 -10.08 -3.38 -1.07
C GLY A 19 -11.03 -3.60 0.12
N MET A 20 -11.23 -2.60 0.98
CA MET A 20 -12.13 -2.66 2.14
C MET A 20 -13.40 -1.84 1.87
N SER A 21 -14.56 -2.47 2.00
CA SER A 21 -15.87 -1.87 1.70
C SER A 21 -16.19 -0.61 2.53
N ARG A 22 -15.67 -0.51 3.75
CA ARG A 22 -15.80 0.67 4.62
C ARG A 22 -15.18 1.92 3.97
N HIS A 23 -13.89 1.85 3.66
CA HIS A 23 -13.16 2.96 3.06
C HIS A 23 -13.64 3.28 1.64
N GLN A 24 -14.10 2.29 0.87
CA GLN A 24 -14.74 2.56 -0.43
C GLN A 24 -15.97 3.47 -0.30
N ARG A 25 -16.81 3.21 0.72
CA ARG A 25 -18.01 4.01 0.97
C ARG A 25 -17.66 5.40 1.46
N ASP A 26 -16.64 5.52 2.32
CA ASP A 26 -16.18 6.80 2.84
C ASP A 26 -15.59 7.69 1.73
N LEU A 27 -14.83 7.10 0.78
CA LEU A 27 -14.21 7.84 -0.33
C LEU A 27 -15.11 8.10 -1.54
N PHE A 28 -15.92 7.11 -1.95
CA PHE A 28 -16.69 7.16 -3.20
C PHE A 28 -18.21 7.26 -2.99
N GLY A 29 -18.69 7.26 -1.74
CA GLY A 29 -20.12 7.24 -1.41
C GLY A 29 -20.83 5.93 -1.76
N ARG A 30 -20.14 4.95 -2.35
CA ARG A 30 -20.69 3.65 -2.79
C ARG A 30 -19.65 2.54 -2.72
N ALA A 31 -20.10 1.31 -2.55
CA ALA A 31 -19.23 0.15 -2.66
C ALA A 31 -18.80 -0.07 -4.12
N MET A 32 -17.55 -0.46 -4.35
CA MET A 32 -17.12 -0.90 -5.68
C MET A 32 -17.70 -2.27 -6.00
N SER A 33 -17.70 -2.62 -7.30
CA SER A 33 -18.09 -3.96 -7.71
C SER A 33 -17.19 -5.02 -7.06
N PRO A 34 -17.70 -6.20 -6.70
CA PRO A 34 -16.93 -7.24 -6.01
C PRO A 34 -15.62 -7.60 -6.74
N GLY A 35 -15.65 -7.65 -8.08
CA GLY A 35 -14.46 -7.91 -8.89
C GLY A 35 -13.38 -6.84 -8.76
N ARG A 36 -13.75 -5.54 -8.70
CA ARG A 36 -12.80 -4.44 -8.49
C ARG A 36 -12.21 -4.45 -7.08
N THR A 37 -13.01 -4.80 -6.08
CA THR A 37 -12.55 -4.95 -4.69
C THR A 37 -11.51 -6.06 -4.56
N VAL A 38 -11.76 -7.22 -5.18
CA VAL A 38 -10.82 -8.34 -5.19
C VAL A 38 -9.55 -7.99 -5.97
N ALA A 39 -9.70 -7.36 -7.14
CA ALA A 39 -8.55 -6.92 -7.95
C ALA A 39 -7.67 -5.91 -7.19
N ALA A 40 -8.27 -4.91 -6.54
CA ALA A 40 -7.54 -3.93 -5.73
C ALA A 40 -6.75 -4.60 -4.59
N ARG A 41 -7.35 -5.60 -3.93
CA ARG A 41 -6.66 -6.39 -2.89
C ARG A 41 -5.44 -7.13 -3.42
N TRP A 42 -5.58 -7.84 -4.55
CA TRP A 42 -4.48 -8.60 -5.13
C TRP A 42 -3.38 -7.68 -5.66
N ILE A 43 -3.73 -6.65 -6.42
CA ILE A 43 -2.76 -5.67 -6.94
C ILE A 43 -2.03 -4.97 -5.78
N GLY A 44 -2.77 -4.61 -4.71
CA GLY A 44 -2.21 -3.98 -3.53
C GLY A 44 -1.16 -4.86 -2.83
N TRP A 45 -1.48 -6.14 -2.60
CA TRP A 45 -0.52 -7.09 -2.04
C TRP A 45 0.69 -7.32 -2.95
N THR A 46 0.48 -7.44 -4.26
CA THR A 46 1.59 -7.58 -5.22
C THR A 46 2.54 -6.40 -5.14
N LEU A 47 2.03 -5.17 -5.08
CA LEU A 47 2.87 -3.97 -4.96
C LEU A 47 3.64 -3.91 -3.66
N VAL A 48 3.05 -4.32 -2.53
CA VAL A 48 3.74 -4.39 -1.23
C VAL A 48 4.89 -5.40 -1.27
N VAL A 49 4.65 -6.59 -1.83
CA VAL A 49 5.70 -7.62 -1.98
C VAL A 49 6.82 -7.13 -2.91
N LEU A 50 6.47 -6.47 -4.02
CA LEU A 50 7.45 -5.89 -4.94
C LEU A 50 8.24 -4.75 -4.31
N ALA A 51 7.63 -3.90 -3.48
CA ALA A 51 8.33 -2.85 -2.76
C ALA A 51 9.37 -3.43 -1.78
N TYR A 52 8.99 -4.45 -1.02
CA TYR A 52 9.87 -5.12 -0.09
C TYR A 52 11.00 -5.89 -0.80
N GLY A 53 10.64 -6.75 -1.76
CA GLY A 53 11.60 -7.52 -2.55
C GLY A 53 12.54 -6.62 -3.35
N GLY A 54 12.01 -5.54 -3.95
CA GLY A 54 12.81 -4.54 -4.64
C GLY A 54 13.83 -3.85 -3.71
N SER A 55 13.46 -3.57 -2.46
CA SER A 55 14.39 -3.01 -1.48
C SER A 55 15.55 -3.96 -1.19
N MET A 56 15.27 -5.27 -1.04
CA MET A 56 16.30 -6.31 -0.84
C MET A 56 17.17 -6.54 -2.08
N LEU A 57 16.61 -6.43 -3.28
CA LEU A 57 17.35 -6.62 -4.53
C LEU A 57 18.30 -5.46 -4.83
N ILE A 58 17.93 -4.23 -4.43
CA ILE A 58 18.71 -3.03 -4.72
C ILE A 58 19.81 -2.80 -3.67
N GLU A 59 19.48 -2.95 -2.39
CA GLU A 59 20.40 -2.61 -1.27
C GLU A 59 21.06 -3.86 -0.64
N GLY A 60 20.76 -5.06 -1.18
CA GLY A 60 21.16 -6.34 -0.59
C GLY A 60 20.21 -6.80 0.53
N ALA A 61 20.24 -8.10 0.84
CA ALA A 61 19.23 -8.72 1.71
C ALA A 61 19.17 -8.12 3.13
N ALA A 62 20.32 -7.80 3.74
CA ALA A 62 20.36 -7.29 5.11
C ALA A 62 19.88 -5.83 5.20
N LEU A 63 20.56 -4.90 4.52
CA LEU A 63 20.19 -3.48 4.53
C LEU A 63 18.83 -3.24 3.88
N GLY A 64 18.56 -3.91 2.75
CA GLY A 64 17.30 -3.81 2.03
C GLY A 64 16.10 -4.34 2.80
N ALA A 65 16.26 -5.32 3.70
CA ALA A 65 15.19 -5.73 4.60
C ALA A 65 14.85 -4.63 5.62
N VAL A 66 15.87 -4.02 6.25
CA VAL A 66 15.67 -2.93 7.21
C VAL A 66 15.03 -1.71 6.53
N TYR A 67 15.58 -1.28 5.38
CA TYR A 67 15.00 -0.20 4.60
C TYR A 67 13.60 -0.53 4.09
N GLY A 68 13.39 -1.76 3.61
CA GLY A 68 12.09 -2.23 3.14
C GLY A 68 11.02 -2.14 4.22
N VAL A 69 11.32 -2.57 5.45
CA VAL A 69 10.42 -2.41 6.60
C VAL A 69 10.15 -0.93 6.85
N GLY A 70 11.18 -0.08 6.91
CA GLY A 70 11.00 1.35 7.13
C GLY A 70 10.12 2.03 6.08
N VAL A 71 10.35 1.72 4.80
CA VAL A 71 9.54 2.23 3.67
C VAL A 71 8.10 1.78 3.78
N LEU A 72 7.87 0.48 4.05
CA LEU A 72 6.51 -0.05 4.20
C LEU A 72 5.79 0.56 5.39
N THR A 73 6.44 0.70 6.55
CA THR A 73 5.85 1.33 7.74
C THR A 73 5.51 2.79 7.46
N PHE A 74 6.42 3.55 6.86
CA PHE A 74 6.18 4.95 6.55
C PHE A 74 5.05 5.12 5.52
N GLY A 75 5.04 4.32 4.45
CA GLY A 75 3.95 4.30 3.48
C GLY A 75 2.60 3.93 4.09
N ALA A 76 2.56 2.92 4.97
CA ALA A 76 1.36 2.52 5.69
C ALA A 76 0.84 3.66 6.59
N LEU A 77 1.71 4.34 7.33
CA LEU A 77 1.33 5.48 8.18
C LEU A 77 0.73 6.62 7.36
N VAL A 78 1.38 7.01 6.26
CA VAL A 78 0.88 8.07 5.36
C VAL A 78 -0.52 7.73 4.85
N VAL A 79 -0.72 6.50 4.36
CA VAL A 79 -2.02 6.06 3.86
C VAL A 79 -3.05 5.96 5.00
N ALA A 80 -2.69 5.42 6.15
CA ALA A 80 -3.59 5.32 7.29
C ALA A 80 -4.05 6.69 7.80
N PHE A 81 -3.14 7.67 7.93
CA PHE A 81 -3.48 9.02 8.38
C PHE A 81 -4.33 9.78 7.37
N THR A 82 -4.04 9.66 6.08
CA THR A 82 -4.85 10.29 5.03
C THR A 82 -6.25 9.71 4.99
N VAL A 83 -6.38 8.38 5.01
CA VAL A 83 -7.68 7.70 4.98
C VAL A 83 -8.48 7.95 6.27
N THR A 84 -7.84 7.92 7.44
CA THR A 84 -8.50 8.19 8.73
C THR A 84 -8.90 9.66 8.87
N GLY A 85 -8.07 10.58 8.36
CA GLY A 85 -8.40 12.01 8.33
C GLY A 85 -9.62 12.30 7.44
N MET A 86 -9.81 11.56 6.36
CA MET A 86 -10.98 11.67 5.49
C MET A 86 -12.25 11.01 6.05
N SER A 87 -12.12 10.08 7.01
CA SER A 87 -13.26 9.37 7.60
C SER A 87 -13.84 10.05 8.85
N ARG A 88 -13.38 11.25 9.20
CA ARG A 88 -13.90 12.06 10.33
C ARG A 88 -14.76 13.18 9.78
#